data_AF-A0A1V6S7V8-F1
#
_entry.id   AF-A0A1V6S7V8-F1
#
_cell.length_a   1.000
_cell.length_b   1.000
_cell.length_c   1.000
_cell.angle_alpha   90.00
_cell.angle_beta   90.00
_cell.angle_gamma   90.00
#
_symmetry.space_group_name_H-M   'P 1'
#
loop_
_entity.id
_entity.type
_entity.pdbx_description
1 polymer ?
#
loop_
_entity_poly.entity_id
_entity_poly.type
_entity_poly.pdbx_seq_one_letter_code
_entity_poly.pdbx_strand_id
1 'polypeptide(L)'
;MAVPCNIRGSASQLFYQDHQSAQYQALLAITELPHPDRSILGAFLIDAKDPRKAARYFLRETLIDGTSRSVRTRTIWEFLSDWKNLVSLFRPITATGLCAETERLVYDRDGGRCCVTQACFNSPADSDLRFVHIVLPRVFMNPDLVEGGRLSEMLYAFLSKDSIESFRSILSLDTQKTERLDNLCLLSVPAFKLVEAGEVWFETMSWDQRNSPHRQSYIINTNPYRYTTLSEMPIASSAEMMLIEDKTNNQTPVPHKDLFGLHALFSNSLAWIEVKREMIQQSDRPTPRAIDVLETSDAAYLLMTRVPGRPIGQLLDTMTDKQVHNVVADLKRYVAELRAIPNQVSKFQICNSEGGGILDWRIRDSQSEELRFETETDFHNHLTRKMTDDTRRQAAKSHTIPHAIVFTHSDLNPRNILAENGRITGIVDWENAGFFPEYWEYTKTHYTVRHVIRWLADVVDQTFEGYRDELYVDNMLSDLAGPF
;
A
#
# COMPACT_ATOMS: atom_id res chain seq x y z
N MET A 1 0.67 8.03 12.19
CA MET A 1 -0.78 8.07 12.49
C MET A 1 -1.48 8.69 11.30
N ALA A 2 -2.40 7.99 10.65
CA ALA A 2 -3.13 8.52 9.50
C ALA A 2 -3.89 9.80 9.87
N VAL A 3 -4.01 10.70 8.90
CA VAL A 3 -4.80 11.94 9.01
C VAL A 3 -6.23 11.59 9.41
N PRO A 4 -6.79 12.15 10.50
CA PRO A 4 -8.14 11.79 10.94
C PRO A 4 -9.15 12.01 9.82
N CYS A 5 -9.79 10.93 9.37
CA CYS A 5 -10.65 10.92 8.19
C CYS A 5 -12.04 11.57 8.38
N ASN A 6 -12.29 12.21 9.53
CA ASN A 6 -13.61 12.71 9.90
C ASN A 6 -13.56 14.14 10.43
N ILE A 7 -13.59 15.15 9.55
CA ILE A 7 -14.16 16.43 9.96
C ILE A 7 -15.09 16.99 8.88
N ARG A 8 -16.33 16.49 8.88
CA ARG A 8 -17.56 17.29 9.03
C ARG A 8 -18.69 16.35 9.48
N GLY A 9 -19.15 16.48 10.73
CA GLY A 9 -20.24 15.65 11.29
C GLY A 9 -19.86 14.34 11.99
N SER A 10 -18.65 14.21 12.54
CA SER A 10 -18.15 12.97 13.19
C SER A 10 -19.01 12.51 14.39
N ALA A 11 -19.37 11.22 14.41
CA ALA A 11 -20.02 10.52 15.53
C ALA A 11 -19.03 9.93 16.56
N SER A 12 -17.71 10.13 16.38
CA SER A 12 -16.68 9.61 17.30
C SER A 12 -16.23 10.66 18.32
N GLN A 13 -16.35 10.33 19.61
CA GLN A 13 -15.96 11.16 20.75
C GLN A 13 -14.44 11.15 21.04
N LEU A 14 -13.63 10.45 20.22
CA LEU A 14 -12.27 10.10 20.63
C LEU A 14 -11.18 11.15 20.33
N PHE A 15 -11.33 12.13 19.43
CA PHE A 15 -10.24 13.12 19.21
C PHE A 15 -10.67 14.56 18.86
N TYR A 16 -9.92 15.49 19.50
CA TYR A 16 -10.11 16.93 19.70
C TYR A 16 -11.39 17.32 20.45
N GLN A 17 -11.32 17.30 21.79
CA GLN A 17 -12.31 17.97 22.64
C GLN A 17 -12.39 19.49 22.36
N ASP A 18 -11.31 20.05 21.81
CA ASP A 18 -11.22 21.47 21.43
C ASP A 18 -11.38 21.67 19.92
N HIS A 19 -12.63 21.84 19.50
CA HIS A 19 -13.00 22.22 18.13
C HIS A 19 -12.50 23.63 17.73
N GLN A 20 -12.00 24.43 18.68
CA GLN A 20 -11.41 25.74 18.39
C GLN A 20 -9.90 25.65 18.11
N SER A 21 -9.29 24.48 18.27
CA SER A 21 -7.87 24.30 18.02
C SER A 21 -7.53 24.49 16.53
N ALA A 22 -6.39 25.13 16.25
CA ALA A 22 -5.90 25.34 14.90
C ALA A 22 -5.70 24.03 14.12
N GLN A 23 -5.33 22.94 14.80
CA GLN A 23 -5.16 21.62 14.19
C GLN A 23 -6.48 21.06 13.67
N TYR A 24 -7.55 21.13 14.49
CA TYR A 24 -8.89 20.72 14.08
C TYR A 24 -9.37 21.53 12.88
N GLN A 25 -9.21 22.86 12.92
CA GLN A 25 -9.60 23.74 11.82
C GLN A 25 -8.81 23.46 10.53
N ALA A 26 -7.50 23.20 10.63
CA ALA A 26 -6.65 22.88 9.49
C ALA A 26 -7.03 21.53 8.86
N LEU A 27 -7.25 20.51 9.70
CA LEU A 27 -7.71 19.19 9.24
C LEU A 27 -9.10 19.28 8.58
N LEU A 28 -10.00 20.10 9.13
CA LEU A 28 -11.31 20.39 8.54
C LEU A 28 -11.19 21.05 7.17
N ALA A 29 -10.28 22.00 7.01
CA ALA A 29 -10.12 22.70 5.74
C ALA A 29 -9.64 21.80 4.59
N ILE A 30 -8.91 20.71 4.89
CA ILE A 30 -8.38 19.80 3.87
C ILE A 30 -9.29 18.61 3.56
N THR A 31 -10.46 18.49 4.21
CA THR A 31 -11.34 17.32 4.02
C THR A 31 -11.95 17.22 2.62
N GLU A 32 -12.10 18.36 1.95
CA GLU A 32 -12.57 18.45 0.56
C GLU A 32 -11.50 18.07 -0.47
N LEU A 33 -10.23 17.89 -0.06
CA LEU A 33 -9.22 17.35 -0.96
C LEU A 33 -9.50 15.87 -1.24
N PRO A 34 -9.41 15.43 -2.50
CA PRO A 34 -9.50 14.02 -2.81
C PRO A 34 -8.32 13.28 -2.18
N HIS A 35 -8.54 12.05 -1.77
CA HIS A 35 -7.43 11.17 -1.44
C HIS A 35 -6.67 10.79 -2.74
N PRO A 36 -5.33 10.69 -2.74
CA PRO A 36 -4.40 10.78 -1.61
C PRO A 36 -3.91 12.20 -1.31
N ASP A 37 -4.35 13.21 -2.06
CA ASP A 37 -3.93 14.61 -1.85
C ASP A 37 -4.23 15.11 -0.44
N ARG A 38 -5.37 14.72 0.13
CA ARG A 38 -5.70 14.93 1.55
C ARG A 38 -4.67 14.32 2.50
N SER A 39 -4.25 13.09 2.24
CA SER A 39 -3.30 12.38 3.12
C SER A 39 -1.89 12.95 3.01
N ILE A 40 -1.45 13.33 1.80
CA ILE A 40 -0.18 14.03 1.57
C ILE A 40 -0.16 15.36 2.35
N LEU A 41 -1.24 16.15 2.27
CA LEU A 41 -1.30 17.42 2.99
C LEU A 41 -1.49 17.24 4.50
N GLY A 42 -2.25 16.24 4.94
CA GLY A 42 -2.43 16.03 6.37
C GLY A 42 -1.17 15.52 7.06
N ALA A 43 -0.25 14.85 6.35
CA ALA A 43 1.08 14.56 6.87
C ALA A 43 1.86 15.84 7.24
N PHE A 44 1.74 16.93 6.46
CA PHE A 44 2.28 18.24 6.87
C PHE A 44 1.73 18.72 8.22
N LEU A 45 0.45 18.48 8.48
CA LEU A 45 -0.23 18.95 9.70
C LEU A 45 0.08 18.09 10.94
N ILE A 46 0.37 16.81 10.73
CA ILE A 46 0.49 15.82 11.81
C ILE A 46 1.93 15.48 12.11
N ASP A 47 2.75 15.31 11.07
CA ASP A 47 4.13 14.85 11.20
C ASP A 47 5.10 16.04 11.41
N ALA A 48 4.60 17.28 11.44
CA ALA A 48 5.41 18.44 11.79
C ALA A 48 5.99 18.32 13.20
N LYS A 49 7.15 18.92 13.44
CA LYS A 49 7.78 18.96 14.77
C LYS A 49 6.92 19.70 15.80
N ASP A 50 6.18 20.72 15.35
CA ASP A 50 5.10 21.36 16.10
C ASP A 50 3.82 21.39 15.24
N PRO A 51 2.95 20.38 15.39
CA PRO A 51 1.69 20.29 14.64
C PRO A 51 0.76 21.50 14.81
N ARG A 52 0.79 22.17 15.97
CA ARG A 52 -0.04 23.36 16.22
C ARG A 52 0.48 24.56 15.43
N LYS A 53 1.81 24.75 15.39
CA LYS A 53 2.44 25.80 14.59
C LYS A 53 2.23 25.58 13.10
N ALA A 54 2.42 24.35 12.62
CA ALA A 54 2.17 23.97 11.22
C ALA A 54 0.71 24.25 10.82
N ALA A 55 -0.25 23.86 11.66
CA ALA A 55 -1.67 24.13 11.42
C ALA A 55 -2.01 25.62 11.37
N ARG A 56 -1.48 26.44 12.30
CA ARG A 56 -1.67 27.91 12.27
C ARG A 56 -1.08 28.54 11.01
N TYR A 57 0.10 28.08 10.60
CA TYR A 57 0.73 28.53 9.36
C TYR A 57 -0.14 28.18 8.15
N PHE A 58 -0.57 26.93 8.04
CA PHE A 58 -1.46 26.49 6.95
C PHE A 58 -2.75 27.33 6.88
N LEU A 59 -3.44 27.53 8.01
CA LEU A 59 -4.67 28.34 8.06
C LEU A 59 -4.40 29.79 7.67
N ARG A 60 -3.31 30.39 8.15
CA ARG A 60 -2.93 31.77 7.80
C ARG A 60 -2.65 31.91 6.30
N GLU A 61 -2.01 30.92 5.68
CA GLU A 61 -1.67 30.97 4.26
C GLU A 61 -2.85 30.66 3.35
N THR A 62 -3.89 29.95 3.83
CA THR A 62 -4.98 29.41 2.98
C THR A 62 -6.39 29.93 3.29
N LEU A 63 -6.64 30.47 4.47
CA LEU A 63 -7.94 31.08 4.82
C LEU A 63 -7.90 32.60 4.65
N ILE A 64 -9.04 33.16 4.23
CA ILE A 64 -9.23 34.60 4.08
C ILE A 64 -9.64 35.16 5.45
N ASP A 65 -8.82 36.04 6.00
CA ASP A 65 -9.20 36.81 7.19
C ASP A 65 -10.31 37.80 6.81
N GLY A 66 -11.52 37.58 7.33
CA GLY A 66 -12.73 38.36 7.00
C GLY A 66 -12.68 39.83 7.44
N THR A 67 -11.55 40.29 7.99
CA THR A 67 -11.39 41.62 8.57
C THR A 67 -10.47 42.56 7.78
N SER A 68 -9.80 42.12 6.72
CA SER A 68 -8.92 42.98 5.91
C SER A 68 -9.04 42.75 4.40
N ARG A 69 -9.24 43.84 3.67
CA ARG A 69 -9.60 43.88 2.24
C ARG A 69 -8.41 43.75 1.27
N SER A 70 -7.30 43.15 1.67
CA SER A 70 -6.16 42.85 0.77
C SER A 70 -5.37 41.70 1.39
N VAL A 71 -5.33 40.49 0.86
CA VAL A 71 -4.66 40.02 -0.36
C VAL A 71 -5.15 38.55 -0.50
N ARG A 72 -5.26 37.99 -1.72
CA ARG A 72 -5.56 36.55 -1.88
C ARG A 72 -4.50 35.72 -1.14
N THR A 73 -4.86 35.13 -0.01
CA THR A 73 -4.12 34.03 0.62
C THR A 73 -4.32 32.77 -0.24
N ARG A 74 -3.25 32.00 -0.44
CA ARG A 74 -3.12 30.93 -1.44
C ARG A 74 -4.26 29.91 -1.40
N THR A 75 -4.53 29.27 -2.54
CA THR A 75 -5.43 28.10 -2.54
C THR A 75 -4.78 26.92 -1.82
N ILE A 76 -5.60 26.03 -1.25
CA ILE A 76 -5.12 24.77 -0.66
C ILE A 76 -4.33 23.94 -1.68
N TRP A 77 -4.69 24.01 -2.96
CA TRP A 77 -3.98 23.32 -4.05
C TRP A 77 -2.57 23.87 -4.31
N GLU A 78 -2.40 25.19 -4.27
CA GLU A 78 -1.07 25.83 -4.36
C GLU A 78 -0.21 25.43 -3.16
N PHE A 79 -0.78 25.44 -1.94
CA PHE A 79 -0.07 24.99 -0.74
C PHE A 79 0.36 23.52 -0.86
N LEU A 80 -0.54 22.64 -1.31
CA LEU A 80 -0.22 21.23 -1.53
C LEU A 80 0.87 21.04 -2.59
N SER A 81 0.86 21.83 -3.67
CA SER A 81 1.90 21.79 -4.69
C SER A 81 3.26 22.19 -4.10
N ASP A 82 3.30 23.28 -3.34
CA ASP A 82 4.50 23.73 -2.62
C ASP A 82 4.99 22.64 -1.66
N TRP A 83 4.09 21.99 -0.92
CA TRP A 83 4.42 20.90 0.00
C TRP A 83 5.04 19.70 -0.71
N LYS A 84 4.47 19.25 -1.83
CA LYS A 84 5.03 18.14 -2.62
C LYS A 84 6.42 18.44 -3.16
N ASN A 85 6.65 19.68 -3.63
CA ASN A 85 7.96 20.13 -4.08
C ASN A 85 8.95 20.08 -2.91
N LEU A 86 8.57 20.60 -1.75
CA LEU A 86 9.41 20.59 -0.55
C LEU A 86 9.76 19.17 -0.10
N VAL A 87 8.77 18.27 0.01
CA VAL A 87 8.96 16.85 0.36
C VAL A 87 9.96 16.18 -0.58
N SER A 88 9.88 16.47 -1.88
CA SER A 88 10.77 15.89 -2.89
C SER A 88 12.24 16.31 -2.70
N LEU A 89 12.51 17.49 -2.12
CA LEU A 89 13.88 17.95 -1.81
C LEU A 89 14.56 17.12 -0.71
N PHE A 90 13.77 16.48 0.17
CA PHE A 90 14.26 15.67 1.29
C PHE A 90 14.22 14.16 1.00
N ARG A 91 13.93 13.76 -0.24
CA ARG A 91 13.99 12.36 -0.66
C ARG A 91 15.45 11.85 -0.61
N PRO A 92 15.71 10.67 -0.02
CA PRO A 92 17.03 10.05 -0.05
C PRO A 92 17.52 9.83 -1.48
N ILE A 93 18.84 9.92 -1.69
CA ILE A 93 19.43 9.73 -3.02
C ILE A 93 20.61 8.77 -2.98
N THR A 94 20.90 8.14 -4.10
CA THR A 94 22.18 7.44 -4.27
C THR A 94 23.32 8.48 -4.29
N ALA A 95 24.32 8.26 -3.46
CA ALA A 95 25.55 9.06 -3.47
C ALA A 95 26.34 8.75 -4.74
N THR A 96 26.71 9.81 -5.48
CA THR A 96 27.48 9.68 -6.72
C THR A 96 28.77 10.49 -6.60
N GLY A 97 29.84 9.99 -7.22
CA GLY A 97 31.14 10.67 -7.21
C GLY A 97 31.88 10.61 -5.86
N LEU A 98 31.58 9.62 -5.01
CA LEU A 98 32.35 9.36 -3.80
C LEU A 98 33.78 8.92 -4.18
N CYS A 99 34.78 9.36 -3.41
CA CYS A 99 36.12 8.82 -3.58
C CYS A 99 36.22 7.36 -3.09
N ALA A 100 37.13 6.58 -3.68
CA ALA A 100 37.31 5.17 -3.33
C ALA A 100 37.66 4.94 -1.85
N GLU A 101 38.28 5.93 -1.20
CA GLU A 101 38.58 5.89 0.24
C GLU A 101 37.29 5.95 1.06
N THR A 102 36.38 6.87 0.74
CA THR A 102 35.08 7.00 1.40
C THR A 102 34.21 5.78 1.18
N GLU A 103 34.11 5.28 -0.05
CA GLU A 103 33.35 4.04 -0.34
C GLU A 103 33.85 2.88 0.51
N ARG A 104 35.18 2.74 0.61
CA ARG A 104 35.80 1.70 1.43
C ARG A 104 35.54 1.89 2.92
N LEU A 105 35.65 3.11 3.44
CA LEU A 105 35.38 3.39 4.86
C LEU A 105 33.93 3.06 5.24
N VAL A 106 32.96 3.43 4.40
CA VAL A 106 31.54 3.11 4.64
C VAL A 106 31.30 1.60 4.53
N TYR A 107 31.86 0.96 3.50
CA TYR A 107 31.74 -0.50 3.31
C TYR A 107 32.30 -1.28 4.50
N ASP A 108 33.51 -0.93 4.94
CA ASP A 108 34.20 -1.59 6.05
C ASP A 108 33.48 -1.32 7.38
N ARG A 109 33.01 -0.09 7.62
CA ARG A 109 32.17 0.28 8.79
C ARG A 109 30.96 -0.63 8.90
N ASP A 110 30.21 -0.77 7.81
CA ASP A 110 28.97 -1.56 7.78
C ASP A 110 29.24 -3.07 7.63
N GLY A 111 30.51 -3.47 7.45
CA GLY A 111 30.98 -4.85 7.33
C GLY A 111 30.49 -5.54 6.06
N GLY A 112 30.35 -4.78 4.97
CA GLY A 112 29.87 -5.27 3.68
C GLY A 112 28.44 -5.81 3.73
N ARG A 113 27.59 -5.27 4.62
CA ARG A 113 26.19 -5.70 4.76
C ARG A 113 25.23 -4.54 4.58
N CYS A 114 24.09 -4.80 3.95
CA CYS A 114 22.98 -3.86 3.89
C CYS A 114 22.53 -3.52 5.32
N CYS A 115 22.47 -2.24 5.66
CA CYS A 115 22.16 -1.81 7.01
C CYS A 115 20.74 -2.21 7.45
N VAL A 116 19.82 -2.35 6.50
CA VAL A 116 18.41 -2.70 6.78
C VAL A 116 18.21 -4.21 6.77
N THR A 117 18.57 -4.88 5.67
CA THR A 117 18.25 -6.32 5.48
C THR A 117 19.35 -7.26 5.96
N GLN A 118 20.51 -6.73 6.34
CA GLN A 118 21.71 -7.48 6.69
C GLN A 118 22.26 -8.38 5.55
N ALA A 119 21.74 -8.25 4.33
CA ALA A 119 22.25 -8.95 3.15
C ALA A 119 23.72 -8.62 2.91
N CYS A 120 24.54 -9.65 2.66
CA CYS A 120 25.97 -9.50 2.40
C CYS A 120 26.22 -9.07 0.96
N PHE A 121 27.19 -8.17 0.78
CA PHE A 121 27.75 -7.80 -0.51
C PHE A 121 29.12 -8.44 -0.70
N ASN A 122 29.50 -8.70 -1.95
CA ASN A 122 30.78 -9.35 -2.25
C ASN A 122 31.95 -8.36 -2.26
N SER A 123 31.67 -7.10 -2.63
CA SER A 123 32.66 -6.03 -2.70
C SER A 123 31.99 -4.65 -2.68
N PRO A 124 32.74 -3.54 -2.49
CA PRO A 124 32.20 -2.19 -2.64
C PRO A 124 31.63 -1.87 -4.04
N ALA A 125 31.98 -2.67 -5.05
CA ALA A 125 31.50 -2.53 -6.43
C ALA A 125 30.35 -3.49 -6.78
N ASP A 126 29.74 -4.14 -5.78
CA ASP A 126 28.62 -5.06 -5.99
C ASP A 126 27.43 -4.34 -6.66
N SER A 127 26.83 -4.95 -7.68
CA SER A 127 25.77 -4.32 -8.47
C SER A 127 24.49 -4.03 -7.67
N ASP A 128 24.25 -4.81 -6.60
CA ASP A 128 23.10 -4.62 -5.71
C ASP A 128 23.36 -3.59 -4.59
N LEU A 129 24.60 -3.16 -4.41
CA LEU A 129 24.99 -2.22 -3.35
C LEU A 129 24.72 -0.77 -3.79
N ARG A 130 24.18 0.04 -2.88
CA ARG A 130 24.06 1.50 -3.02
C ARG A 130 24.62 2.19 -1.79
N PHE A 131 25.49 3.17 -2.03
CA PHE A 131 25.81 4.20 -1.04
C PHE A 131 24.71 5.25 -1.09
N VAL A 132 24.06 5.51 0.04
CA VAL A 132 22.85 6.33 0.09
C VAL A 132 23.05 7.52 1.01
N HIS A 133 22.76 8.71 0.50
CA HIS A 133 22.56 9.89 1.32
C HIS A 133 21.14 9.89 1.86
N ILE A 134 21.00 9.81 3.19
CA ILE A 134 19.69 9.87 3.86
C ILE A 134 19.06 11.25 3.63
N VAL A 135 19.87 12.30 3.67
CA VAL A 135 19.47 13.67 3.35
C VAL A 135 20.44 14.24 2.33
N LEU A 136 19.94 14.93 1.30
CA LEU A 136 20.79 15.57 0.30
C LEU A 136 21.78 16.56 0.97
N PRO A 137 23.11 16.40 0.83
CA PRO A 137 24.09 17.17 1.62
C PRO A 137 23.98 18.70 1.52
N ARG A 138 23.51 19.21 0.37
CA ARG A 138 23.34 20.64 0.12
C ARG A 138 21.87 21.06 0.00
N VAL A 139 20.95 20.29 0.60
CA VAL A 139 19.51 20.56 0.52
C VAL A 139 19.17 22.01 0.91
N PHE A 140 19.77 22.54 1.98
CA PHE A 140 19.52 23.91 2.45
C PHE A 140 20.16 25.01 1.61
N MET A 141 21.00 24.68 0.62
CA MET A 141 21.52 25.62 -0.38
C MET A 141 20.67 25.62 -1.65
N ASN A 142 19.59 24.83 -1.70
CA ASN A 142 18.70 24.79 -2.85
C ASN A 142 18.11 26.20 -3.10
N PRO A 143 18.12 26.70 -4.36
CA PRO A 143 17.56 28.01 -4.70
C PRO A 143 16.10 28.22 -4.30
N ASP A 144 15.32 27.15 -4.15
CA ASP A 144 13.92 27.23 -3.72
C ASP A 144 13.76 27.46 -2.21
N LEU A 145 14.83 27.26 -1.42
CA LEU A 145 14.89 27.44 0.04
C LEU A 145 15.61 28.73 0.48
N VAL A 146 15.56 29.77 -0.37
CA VAL A 146 16.07 31.10 -0.02
C VAL A 146 15.26 31.69 1.15
N GLU A 147 15.95 32.39 2.07
CA GLU A 147 15.34 33.01 3.25
C GLU A 147 14.24 34.01 2.84
N GLY A 148 13.08 33.96 3.50
CA GLY A 148 11.88 34.71 3.12
C GLY A 148 11.14 34.15 1.90
N GLY A 149 11.67 33.12 1.26
CA GLY A 149 11.04 32.39 0.16
C GLY A 149 9.89 31.47 0.63
N ARG A 150 8.98 31.17 -0.30
CA ARG A 150 7.74 30.41 -0.01
C ARG A 150 7.98 29.03 0.59
N LEU A 151 8.88 28.23 0.02
CA LEU A 151 9.18 26.89 0.52
C LEU A 151 9.99 26.94 1.82
N SER A 152 10.85 27.96 1.99
CA SER A 152 11.60 28.18 3.23
C SER A 152 10.66 28.46 4.41
N GLU A 153 9.67 29.35 4.24
CA GLU A 153 8.68 29.64 5.29
C GLU A 153 7.83 28.41 5.64
N MET A 154 7.44 27.63 4.63
CA MET A 154 6.74 26.37 4.85
C MET A 154 7.59 25.37 5.63
N LEU A 155 8.88 25.25 5.30
CA LEU A 155 9.82 24.41 6.02
C LEU A 155 10.05 24.88 7.47
N TYR A 156 10.13 26.19 7.71
CA TYR A 156 10.21 26.78 9.06
C TYR A 156 8.98 26.48 9.91
N ALA A 157 7.80 26.45 9.29
CA ALA A 157 6.56 26.05 9.98
C ALA A 157 6.56 24.55 10.32
N PHE A 158 7.11 23.70 9.44
CA PHE A 158 7.16 22.25 9.61
C PHE A 158 8.22 21.79 10.63
N LEU A 159 9.45 22.31 10.54
CA LEU A 159 10.59 21.86 11.35
C LEU A 159 10.97 22.77 12.50
N SER A 160 10.58 24.07 12.49
CA SER A 160 11.15 25.18 13.30
C SER A 160 12.53 25.68 12.82
N LYS A 161 12.81 26.97 13.07
CA LYS A 161 14.06 27.64 12.69
C LYS A 161 15.27 27.02 13.38
N ASP A 162 15.20 26.82 14.68
CA ASP A 162 16.27 26.21 15.49
C ASP A 162 16.64 24.80 15.00
N SER A 163 15.64 24.02 14.56
CA SER A 163 15.90 22.68 14.03
C SER A 163 16.60 22.74 12.68
N ILE A 164 16.20 23.65 11.81
CA ILE A 164 16.87 23.87 10.52
C ILE A 164 18.31 24.35 10.73
N GLU A 165 18.56 25.23 11.70
CA GLU A 165 19.93 25.65 12.06
C GLU A 165 20.77 24.48 12.60
N SER A 166 20.18 23.62 13.43
CA SER A 166 20.82 22.38 13.87
C SER A 166 21.17 21.47 12.68
N PHE A 167 20.22 21.24 11.77
CA PHE A 167 20.48 20.44 10.57
C PHE A 167 21.50 21.07 9.63
N ARG A 168 21.52 22.40 9.49
CA ARG A 168 22.55 23.13 8.75
C ARG A 168 23.92 22.93 9.39
N SER A 169 24.02 22.90 10.72
CA SER A 169 25.26 22.61 11.43
C SER A 169 25.73 21.16 11.21
N ILE A 170 24.81 20.19 11.31
CA ILE A 170 25.08 18.76 11.06
C ILE A 170 25.57 18.55 9.61
N LEU A 171 24.86 19.14 8.65
CA LEU A 171 25.18 19.05 7.22
C LEU A 171 26.23 20.08 6.76
N SER A 172 26.76 20.91 7.66
CA SER A 172 27.73 21.94 7.29
C SER A 172 28.97 21.24 6.72
N LEU A 173 29.19 21.48 5.43
CA LEU A 173 30.41 21.06 4.75
C LEU A 173 31.48 22.07 5.13
N ASP A 174 32.59 21.60 5.69
CA ASP A 174 33.83 22.36 5.56
C ASP A 174 34.08 22.52 4.05
N THR A 175 34.37 23.73 3.59
CA THR A 175 34.59 24.03 2.16
C THR A 175 35.65 23.14 1.48
N GLN A 176 36.45 22.40 2.27
CA GLN A 176 37.44 21.44 1.81
C GLN A 176 37.00 19.96 1.84
N LYS A 177 35.91 19.59 2.55
CA LYS A 177 35.42 18.19 2.64
C LYS A 177 34.01 18.08 2.07
N THR A 178 33.89 17.39 0.94
CA THR A 178 32.61 17.13 0.26
C THR A 178 31.83 15.96 0.85
N GLU A 179 32.48 15.07 1.59
CA GLU A 179 31.94 13.74 1.93
C GLU A 179 31.83 13.56 3.45
N ARG A 180 30.60 13.38 3.93
CA ARG A 180 30.27 13.15 5.34
C ARG A 180 29.82 11.70 5.53
N LEU A 181 30.63 10.92 6.23
CA LEU A 181 30.39 9.49 6.49
C LEU A 181 29.15 9.25 7.36
N ASP A 182 28.82 10.20 8.24
CA ASP A 182 27.64 10.20 9.10
C ASP A 182 26.33 10.61 8.39
N ASN A 183 26.37 10.82 7.07
CA ASN A 183 25.18 10.95 6.21
C ASN A 183 25.18 9.89 5.09
N LEU A 184 25.96 8.82 5.24
CA LEU A 184 26.06 7.74 4.27
C LEU A 184 25.68 6.40 4.90
N CYS A 185 24.80 5.66 4.22
CA CYS A 185 24.33 4.35 4.62
C CYS A 185 24.51 3.35 3.47
N LEU A 186 24.84 2.10 3.78
CA LEU A 186 24.92 1.02 2.80
C LEU A 186 23.58 0.29 2.68
N LEU A 187 22.93 0.37 1.52
CA LEU A 187 21.63 -0.28 1.27
C LEU A 187 21.72 -1.17 0.03
N SER A 188 20.93 -2.26 0.00
CA SER A 188 20.68 -2.99 -1.24
C SER A 188 19.74 -2.20 -2.15
N VAL A 189 19.70 -2.50 -3.46
CA VAL A 189 18.79 -1.83 -4.39
C VAL A 189 17.32 -1.96 -3.93
N PRO A 190 16.83 -3.14 -3.52
CA PRO A 190 15.48 -3.26 -2.97
C PRO A 190 15.27 -2.42 -1.70
N ALA A 191 16.25 -2.38 -0.78
CA ALA A 191 16.10 -1.65 0.48
C ALA A 191 16.09 -0.14 0.25
N PHE A 192 16.94 0.34 -0.66
CA PHE A 192 16.97 1.73 -1.05
C PHE A 192 15.63 2.19 -1.63
N LYS A 193 14.98 1.41 -2.50
CA LYS A 193 13.67 1.77 -3.08
C LYS A 193 12.60 2.01 -2.00
N LEU A 194 12.57 1.18 -0.96
CA LEU A 194 11.61 1.36 0.14
C LEU A 194 11.87 2.62 0.96
N VAL A 195 13.14 2.90 1.27
CA VAL A 195 13.55 4.10 2.02
C VAL A 195 13.32 5.36 1.18
N GLU A 196 13.62 5.32 -0.12
CA GLU A 196 13.39 6.40 -1.09
C GLU A 196 11.90 6.73 -1.23
N ALA A 197 11.04 5.70 -1.27
CA ALA A 197 9.59 5.83 -1.35
C ALA A 197 8.95 6.27 -0.02
N GLY A 198 9.68 6.26 1.10
CA GLY A 198 9.11 6.52 2.43
C GLY A 198 8.26 5.36 2.96
N GLU A 199 8.33 4.19 2.33
CA GLU A 199 7.70 2.95 2.81
C GLU A 199 8.42 2.41 4.06
N VAL A 200 9.70 2.72 4.23
CA VAL A 200 10.49 2.39 5.42
C VAL A 200 11.12 3.67 5.98
N TRP A 201 10.99 3.86 7.30
CA TRP A 201 11.71 4.90 8.04
C TRP A 201 12.21 4.37 9.37
N PHE A 202 13.09 5.15 9.99
CA PHE A 202 13.84 4.71 11.17
C PHE A 202 13.57 5.62 12.35
N GLU A 203 13.35 5.02 13.52
CA GLU A 203 13.23 5.74 14.78
C GLU A 203 14.37 5.36 15.72
N THR A 204 14.96 6.36 16.37
CA THR A 204 16.08 6.13 17.30
C THR A 204 15.58 5.45 18.57
N MET A 205 16.24 4.37 19.01
CA MET A 205 15.95 3.75 20.30
C MET A 205 16.54 4.57 21.44
N SER A 206 15.74 5.49 21.99
CA SER A 206 16.15 6.41 23.07
C SER A 206 16.53 5.71 24.37
N TRP A 207 16.06 4.48 24.60
CA TRP A 207 16.35 3.68 25.78
C TRP A 207 17.62 2.81 25.68
N ASP A 208 18.25 2.69 24.50
CA ASP A 208 19.54 1.98 24.38
C ASP A 208 20.68 2.89 24.89
N GLN A 209 21.14 2.60 26.10
CA GLN A 209 22.20 3.37 26.76
C GLN A 209 23.59 3.18 26.12
N ARG A 210 23.74 2.27 25.14
CA ARG A 210 25.01 2.00 24.45
C ARG A 210 25.20 2.84 23.19
N ASN A 211 24.25 3.71 22.86
CA ASN A 211 24.33 4.60 21.70
C ASN A 211 25.54 5.55 21.82
N SER A 212 26.28 5.68 20.72
CA SER A 212 27.49 6.49 20.60
C SER A 212 27.68 6.97 19.15
N PRO A 213 28.62 7.88 18.88
CA PRO A 213 28.95 8.29 17.49
C PRO A 213 29.35 7.15 16.56
N HIS A 214 29.67 5.95 17.09
CA HIS A 214 30.11 4.78 16.32
C HIS A 214 29.19 3.57 16.48
N ARG A 215 28.07 3.71 17.19
CA ARG A 215 27.09 2.64 17.41
C ARG A 215 25.72 3.22 17.70
N GLN A 216 24.73 2.90 16.89
CA GLN A 216 23.37 3.41 17.05
C GLN A 216 22.34 2.35 16.70
N SER A 217 21.38 2.16 17.60
CA SER A 217 20.24 1.25 17.43
C SER A 217 18.99 2.01 16.97
N TYR A 218 18.28 1.43 16.00
CA TYR A 218 17.08 1.97 15.38
C TYR A 218 15.95 0.94 15.33
N ILE A 219 14.71 1.43 15.38
CA ILE A 219 13.51 0.67 15.04
C ILE A 219 13.20 0.91 13.57
N ILE A 220 13.05 -0.17 12.81
CA ILE A 220 12.52 -0.13 11.45
C ILE A 220 11.01 -0.07 11.54
N ASN A 221 10.45 1.03 11.02
CA ASN A 221 9.02 1.20 10.84
C ASN A 221 8.69 1.12 9.36
N THR A 222 7.50 0.60 9.05
CA THR A 222 7.03 0.48 7.68
C THR A 222 5.66 1.09 7.52
N ASN A 223 5.44 1.72 6.36
CA ASN A 223 4.15 2.32 6.05
C ASN A 223 3.16 1.21 5.72
N PRO A 224 1.93 1.20 6.27
CA PRO A 224 0.92 0.20 5.88
C PRO A 224 0.48 0.33 4.42
N TYR A 225 0.72 1.47 3.77
CA TYR A 225 0.27 1.74 2.40
C TYR A 225 1.31 1.36 1.33
N ARG A 226 2.04 0.25 1.51
CA ARG A 226 3.06 -0.21 0.56
C ARG A 226 2.43 -0.47 -0.81
N TYR A 227 3.05 0.05 -1.87
CA TYR A 227 2.64 -0.26 -3.24
C TYR A 227 3.70 -1.10 -3.96
N THR A 228 4.95 -1.06 -3.49
CA THR A 228 6.02 -1.80 -4.13
C THR A 228 5.82 -3.30 -3.91
N THR A 229 5.59 -4.06 -4.98
CA THR A 229 5.40 -5.52 -5.01
C THR A 229 6.67 -6.32 -4.67
N LEU A 230 7.62 -5.76 -3.93
CA LEU A 230 8.82 -6.46 -3.50
C LEU A 230 8.44 -7.45 -2.39
N SER A 231 7.84 -8.58 -2.78
CA SER A 231 7.39 -9.68 -1.92
C SER A 231 8.54 -10.50 -1.31
N GLU A 232 9.75 -9.94 -1.22
CA GLU A 232 10.98 -10.67 -0.87
C GLU A 232 11.85 -9.90 0.13
N MET A 233 11.25 -9.05 0.95
CA MET A 233 11.97 -8.44 2.08
C MET A 233 11.71 -9.24 3.35
N PRO A 234 12.75 -9.71 4.06
CA PRO A 234 12.61 -10.36 5.36
C PRO A 234 12.15 -9.42 6.49
N ILE A 235 11.76 -8.18 6.17
CA ILE A 235 11.19 -7.21 7.12
C ILE A 235 9.70 -7.53 7.30
N ALA A 236 9.44 -8.62 8.04
CA ALA A 236 8.13 -9.25 8.19
C ALA A 236 7.13 -8.44 9.02
N SER A 237 7.56 -7.37 9.71
CA SER A 237 6.67 -6.52 10.51
C SER A 237 7.26 -5.14 10.82
N SER A 238 6.40 -4.18 11.15
CA SER A 238 6.83 -2.98 11.89
C SER A 238 7.44 -3.40 13.22
N ALA A 239 8.59 -2.83 13.60
CA ALA A 239 9.35 -3.05 14.84
C ALA A 239 10.56 -4.00 14.79
N GLU A 240 11.12 -4.28 13.61
CA GLU A 240 12.42 -4.95 13.51
C GLU A 240 13.57 -4.03 13.97
N MET A 241 14.60 -4.60 14.58
CA MET A 241 15.73 -3.85 15.13
C MET A 241 16.87 -3.75 14.13
N MET A 242 17.36 -2.52 13.93
CA MET A 242 18.50 -2.22 13.09
C MET A 242 19.64 -1.67 13.94
N LEU A 243 20.78 -2.36 13.92
CA LEU A 243 22.00 -1.91 14.57
C LEU A 243 23.00 -1.49 13.51
N ILE A 244 23.40 -0.23 13.53
CA ILE A 244 24.60 0.22 12.81
C ILE A 244 25.69 0.46 13.84
N GLU A 245 26.80 -0.26 13.72
CA GLU A 245 28.01 -0.02 14.50
C GLU A 245 29.22 -0.07 13.57
N ASP A 246 30.24 0.72 13.88
CA ASP A 246 31.53 0.60 13.21
C ASP A 246 32.13 -0.77 13.54
N LYS A 247 32.08 -1.67 12.57
CA LYS A 247 32.69 -3.01 12.69
C LYS A 247 34.20 -2.97 12.56
N THR A 248 34.77 -1.80 12.31
CA THR A 248 36.21 -1.56 12.31
C THR A 248 36.65 -0.91 13.62
N ASN A 249 37.95 -0.94 13.90
CA ASN A 249 38.53 -0.16 15.00
C ASN A 249 38.90 1.27 14.55
N ASN A 250 38.39 1.74 13.40
CA ASN A 250 38.80 3.01 12.79
C ASN A 250 38.01 4.22 13.30
N GLN A 251 37.02 4.01 14.19
CA GLN A 251 36.16 5.09 14.72
C GLN A 251 35.45 5.85 13.59
N THR A 252 35.01 5.12 12.58
CA THR A 252 34.19 5.66 11.48
C THR A 252 32.81 6.02 12.05
N PRO A 253 32.30 7.24 11.82
CA PRO A 253 31.01 7.62 12.40
C PRO A 253 29.87 6.88 11.69
N VAL A 254 28.88 6.46 12.47
CA VAL A 254 27.63 5.88 11.94
C VAL A 254 26.69 7.00 11.48
N PRO A 255 25.65 6.70 10.66
CA PRO A 255 24.72 7.72 10.24
C PRO A 255 24.09 8.46 11.43
N HIS A 256 24.06 9.78 11.34
CA HIS A 256 23.62 10.66 12.40
C HIS A 256 22.11 10.48 12.62
N LYS A 257 21.73 10.17 13.87
CA LYS A 257 20.35 9.85 14.25
C LYS A 257 19.33 10.93 13.82
N ASP A 258 19.71 12.20 13.89
CA ASP A 258 18.81 13.30 13.54
C ASP A 258 18.52 13.36 12.03
N LEU A 259 19.40 12.82 11.17
CA LEU A 259 19.16 12.77 9.72
C LEU A 259 18.13 11.69 9.37
N PHE A 260 18.16 10.55 10.05
CA PHE A 260 17.08 9.57 9.98
C PHE A 260 15.77 10.12 10.55
N GLY A 261 15.85 10.83 11.68
CA GLY A 261 14.69 11.53 12.25
C GLY A 261 14.10 12.55 11.26
N LEU A 262 14.93 13.28 10.52
CA LEU A 262 14.49 14.20 9.48
C LEU A 262 13.78 13.48 8.34
N HIS A 263 14.36 12.39 7.81
CA HIS A 263 13.71 11.57 6.78
C HIS A 263 12.37 11.00 7.27
N ALA A 264 12.29 10.54 8.52
CA ALA A 264 11.07 10.00 9.11
C ALA A 264 9.90 11.01 9.07
N LEU A 265 10.15 12.31 9.28
CA LEU A 265 9.12 13.35 9.20
C LEU A 265 8.51 13.49 7.79
N PHE A 266 9.25 13.13 6.74
CA PHE A 266 8.79 13.20 5.34
C PHE A 266 8.27 11.86 4.80
N SER A 267 8.55 10.75 5.49
CA SER A 267 8.25 9.38 5.03
C SER A 267 6.79 9.15 4.65
N ASN A 268 5.82 9.59 5.47
CA ASN A 268 4.39 9.46 5.14
C ASN A 268 4.01 10.25 3.88
N SER A 269 4.53 11.47 3.72
CA SER A 269 4.25 12.27 2.52
C SER A 269 4.84 11.63 1.28
N LEU A 270 6.06 11.09 1.37
CA LEU A 270 6.71 10.35 0.29
C LEU A 270 5.88 9.12 -0.10
N ALA A 271 5.47 8.29 0.87
CA ALA A 271 4.69 7.09 0.60
C ALA A 271 3.36 7.41 -0.11
N TRP A 272 2.63 8.43 0.36
CA TRP A 272 1.38 8.84 -0.29
C TRP A 272 1.58 9.46 -1.68
N ILE A 273 2.71 10.12 -1.94
CA ILE A 273 3.06 10.60 -3.28
C ILE A 273 3.26 9.42 -4.23
N GLU A 274 3.90 8.36 -3.78
CA GLU A 274 4.12 7.16 -4.58
C GLU A 274 2.82 6.39 -4.82
N VAL A 275 1.99 6.20 -3.78
CA VAL A 275 0.61 5.67 -3.94
C VAL A 275 -0.15 6.49 -4.98
N LYS A 276 -0.08 7.83 -4.94
CA LYS A 276 -0.71 8.68 -5.95
C LYS A 276 -0.22 8.37 -7.36
N ARG A 277 1.08 8.15 -7.53
CA ARG A 277 1.68 7.87 -8.84
C ARG A 277 1.15 6.55 -9.40
N GLU A 278 1.13 5.49 -8.59
CA GLU A 278 0.55 4.20 -8.96
C GLU A 278 -0.94 4.32 -9.29
N MET A 279 -1.69 5.04 -8.47
CA MET A 279 -3.12 5.27 -8.70
C MET A 279 -3.41 5.91 -10.07
N ILE A 280 -2.54 6.81 -10.54
CA ILE A 280 -2.66 7.44 -11.86
C ILE A 280 -2.30 6.44 -12.96
N GLN A 281 -1.22 5.66 -12.77
CA GLN A 281 -0.76 4.67 -13.75
C GLN A 281 -1.75 3.51 -13.93
N GLN A 282 -2.53 3.17 -12.90
CA GLN A 282 -3.52 2.09 -12.95
C GLN A 282 -4.92 2.54 -13.41
N SER A 283 -5.12 3.82 -13.74
CA SER A 283 -6.44 4.41 -14.03
C SER A 283 -7.16 3.86 -15.28
N ASP A 284 -6.48 3.08 -16.11
CA ASP A 284 -7.06 2.39 -17.28
C ASP A 284 -7.70 1.03 -16.96
N ARG A 285 -7.64 0.54 -15.71
CA ARG A 285 -8.21 -0.75 -15.32
C ARG A 285 -9.65 -0.61 -14.80
N PRO A 286 -10.59 -1.45 -15.23
CA PRO A 286 -12.01 -1.42 -14.84
C PRO A 286 -12.23 -2.14 -13.50
N THR A 287 -11.52 -1.70 -12.47
CA THR A 287 -11.66 -2.21 -11.10
C THR A 287 -11.71 -1.03 -10.13
N PRO A 288 -12.45 -1.13 -9.01
CA PRO A 288 -12.39 -0.14 -7.96
C PRO A 288 -10.94 0.01 -7.50
N ARG A 289 -10.43 1.23 -7.54
CA ARG A 289 -9.11 1.53 -7.02
C ARG A 289 -9.23 1.74 -5.52
N ALA A 290 -8.48 0.95 -4.74
CA ALA A 290 -8.33 1.22 -3.33
C ALA A 290 -7.85 2.66 -3.13
N ILE A 291 -8.55 3.37 -2.27
CA ILE A 291 -8.24 4.73 -1.86
C ILE A 291 -7.63 4.67 -0.47
N ASP A 292 -8.31 4.05 0.50
CA ASP A 292 -7.87 4.07 1.90
C ASP A 292 -8.38 2.83 2.64
N VAL A 293 -7.72 2.48 3.75
CA VAL A 293 -8.18 1.43 4.66
C VAL A 293 -8.30 2.04 6.06
N LEU A 294 -9.48 1.93 6.66
CA LEU A 294 -9.77 2.42 7.99
C LEU A 294 -10.00 1.24 8.91
N GLU A 295 -9.15 1.08 9.91
CA GLU A 295 -9.32 0.04 10.94
C GLU A 295 -9.77 0.68 12.26
N THR A 296 -10.81 0.11 12.85
CA THR A 296 -11.24 0.32 14.22
C THR A 296 -10.94 -0.94 15.04
N SER A 297 -11.18 -0.90 16.36
CA SER A 297 -11.01 -2.08 17.21
C SER A 297 -11.92 -3.25 16.84
N ASP A 298 -12.98 -2.98 16.07
CA ASP A 298 -14.08 -3.90 15.77
C ASP A 298 -14.32 -4.11 14.27
N ALA A 299 -13.77 -3.28 13.37
CA ALA A 299 -14.03 -3.37 11.94
C ALA A 299 -12.90 -2.81 11.08
N ALA A 300 -12.82 -3.26 9.83
CA ALA A 300 -12.01 -2.66 8.79
C ALA A 300 -12.91 -2.17 7.65
N TYR A 301 -12.63 -0.98 7.12
CA TYR A 301 -13.36 -0.38 6.00
C TYR A 301 -12.39 -0.07 4.87
N LEU A 302 -12.69 -0.57 3.67
CA LEU A 302 -11.96 -0.22 2.46
C LEU A 302 -12.70 0.90 1.71
N LEU A 303 -12.10 2.08 1.66
CA LEU A 303 -12.55 3.17 0.78
C LEU A 303 -11.96 2.93 -0.61
N MET A 304 -12.79 2.99 -1.64
CA MET A 304 -12.38 2.76 -3.03
C MET A 304 -13.07 3.74 -3.97
N THR A 305 -12.51 3.92 -5.17
CA THR A 305 -13.17 4.73 -6.21
C THR A 305 -14.46 4.06 -6.64
N ARG A 306 -15.51 4.87 -6.84
CA ARG A 306 -16.75 4.38 -7.44
C ARG A 306 -16.51 4.04 -8.90
N VAL A 307 -16.77 2.79 -9.27
CA VAL A 307 -16.83 2.35 -10.66
C VAL A 307 -18.14 2.86 -11.29
N PRO A 308 -18.11 3.42 -12.51
CA PRO A 308 -19.31 3.91 -13.19
C PRO A 308 -20.24 2.76 -13.60
N GLY A 309 -21.50 3.08 -13.95
CA GLY A 309 -22.50 2.09 -14.34
C GLY A 309 -23.37 1.57 -13.19
N ARG A 310 -24.14 0.52 -13.48
CA ARG A 310 -25.07 -0.12 -12.53
C ARG A 310 -24.85 -1.64 -12.50
N PRO A 311 -25.16 -2.33 -11.39
CA PRO A 311 -25.09 -3.78 -11.33
C PRO A 311 -25.92 -4.42 -12.44
N ILE A 312 -25.34 -5.38 -13.16
CA ILE A 312 -26.01 -6.06 -14.28
C ILE A 312 -27.29 -6.73 -13.83
N GLY A 313 -27.38 -7.22 -12.59
CA GLY A 313 -28.62 -7.80 -12.05
C GLY A 313 -29.81 -6.85 -12.10
N GLN A 314 -29.60 -5.53 -12.06
CA GLN A 314 -30.66 -4.52 -12.20
C GLN A 314 -31.02 -4.20 -13.67
N LEU A 315 -30.12 -4.54 -14.60
CA LEU A 315 -30.22 -4.17 -16.01
C LEU A 315 -30.66 -5.35 -16.88
N LEU A 316 -30.36 -6.58 -16.46
CA LEU A 316 -30.37 -7.79 -17.28
C LEU A 316 -31.70 -7.99 -18.01
N ASP A 317 -32.84 -7.79 -17.33
CA ASP A 317 -34.17 -7.93 -17.93
C ASP A 317 -34.46 -6.93 -19.06
N THR A 318 -33.84 -5.75 -19.01
CA THR A 318 -34.02 -4.68 -19.99
C THR A 318 -32.95 -4.64 -21.07
N MET A 319 -31.86 -5.40 -20.91
CA MET A 319 -30.80 -5.47 -21.90
C MET A 319 -31.28 -6.19 -23.16
N THR A 320 -30.82 -5.71 -24.31
CA THR A 320 -31.00 -6.41 -25.59
C THR A 320 -30.02 -7.58 -25.71
N ASP A 321 -30.32 -8.57 -26.56
CA ASP A 321 -29.42 -9.71 -26.79
C ASP A 321 -28.03 -9.28 -27.26
N LYS A 322 -27.95 -8.21 -28.05
CA LYS A 322 -26.67 -7.60 -28.46
C LYS A 322 -25.87 -7.06 -27.26
N GLN A 323 -26.54 -6.44 -26.30
CA GLN A 323 -25.89 -5.92 -25.09
C GLN A 323 -25.45 -7.05 -24.17
N VAL A 324 -26.26 -8.11 -24.03
CA VAL A 324 -25.88 -9.31 -23.29
C VAL A 324 -24.67 -9.99 -23.94
N HIS A 325 -24.67 -10.13 -25.26
CA HIS A 325 -23.53 -10.67 -26.02
C HIS A 325 -22.24 -9.87 -25.80
N ASN A 326 -22.32 -8.53 -25.80
CA ASN A 326 -21.17 -7.68 -25.51
C ASN A 326 -20.65 -7.87 -24.08
N VAL A 327 -21.54 -7.99 -23.10
CA VAL A 327 -21.18 -8.29 -21.71
C VAL A 327 -20.47 -9.64 -21.60
N VAL A 328 -20.98 -10.68 -22.28
CA VAL A 328 -20.33 -12.00 -22.31
C VAL A 328 -18.93 -11.91 -22.90
N ALA A 329 -18.76 -11.18 -24.00
CA ALA A 329 -17.45 -10.98 -24.62
C ALA A 329 -16.47 -10.24 -23.69
N ASP A 330 -16.93 -9.18 -23.02
CA ASP A 330 -16.15 -8.47 -22.01
C ASP A 330 -15.79 -9.41 -20.83
N LEU A 331 -16.73 -10.21 -20.35
CA LEU A 331 -16.52 -11.13 -19.22
C LEU A 331 -15.53 -12.25 -19.57
N LYS A 332 -15.61 -12.83 -20.77
CA LYS A 332 -14.61 -13.80 -21.27
C LYS A 332 -13.20 -13.22 -21.23
N ARG A 333 -13.05 -11.95 -21.66
CA ARG A 333 -11.77 -11.25 -21.62
C ARG A 333 -11.28 -11.07 -20.17
N TYR A 334 -12.13 -10.62 -19.25
CA TYR A 334 -11.74 -10.46 -17.85
C TYR A 334 -11.35 -11.78 -17.18
N VAL A 335 -12.14 -12.84 -17.40
CA VAL A 335 -11.80 -14.16 -16.87
C VAL A 335 -10.46 -14.64 -17.42
N ALA A 336 -10.18 -14.44 -18.71
CA ALA A 336 -8.89 -14.78 -19.29
C ALA A 336 -7.73 -13.95 -18.68
N GLU A 337 -7.93 -12.64 -18.47
CA GLU A 337 -6.95 -11.76 -17.82
C GLU A 337 -6.66 -12.21 -16.38
N LEU A 338 -7.70 -12.56 -15.60
CA LEU A 338 -7.53 -13.08 -14.23
C LEU A 338 -6.79 -14.41 -14.23
N ARG A 339 -7.18 -15.35 -15.09
CA ARG A 339 -6.54 -16.66 -15.16
C ARG A 339 -5.06 -16.61 -15.58
N ALA A 340 -4.62 -15.53 -16.21
CA ALA A 340 -3.22 -15.31 -16.58
C ALA A 340 -2.34 -14.83 -15.41
N ILE A 341 -2.91 -14.48 -14.25
CA ILE A 341 -2.17 -14.03 -13.08
C ILE A 341 -1.46 -15.25 -12.44
N PRO A 342 -0.11 -15.26 -12.35
CA PRO A 342 0.61 -16.39 -11.78
C PRO A 342 0.58 -16.35 -10.24
N ASN A 343 0.46 -17.52 -9.61
CA ASN A 343 0.72 -17.66 -8.18
C ASN A 343 2.24 -17.70 -7.94
N GLN A 344 2.80 -16.54 -7.57
CA GLN A 344 4.25 -16.40 -7.28
C GLN A 344 4.54 -16.33 -5.77
N VAL A 345 3.50 -16.21 -4.94
CA VAL A 345 3.62 -15.81 -3.53
C VAL A 345 3.61 -17.02 -2.60
N SER A 346 3.13 -18.18 -3.05
CA SER A 346 2.86 -19.31 -2.18
C SER A 346 3.22 -20.66 -2.77
N LYS A 347 3.63 -21.59 -1.89
CA LYS A 347 3.69 -23.02 -2.20
C LYS A 347 2.31 -23.67 -2.23
N PHE A 348 1.31 -23.04 -1.61
CA PHE A 348 -0.07 -23.52 -1.62
C PHE A 348 -0.70 -23.20 -2.95
N GLN A 349 -1.21 -24.22 -3.63
CA GLN A 349 -1.91 -24.05 -4.91
C GLN A 349 -3.22 -23.29 -4.70
N ILE A 350 -3.98 -23.64 -3.66
CA ILE A 350 -5.29 -23.04 -3.37
C ILE A 350 -5.19 -22.18 -2.11
N CYS A 351 -5.25 -20.87 -2.30
CA CYS A 351 -5.01 -19.85 -1.28
C CYS A 351 -5.55 -18.49 -1.73
N ASN A 352 -5.58 -17.50 -0.84
CA ASN A 352 -5.90 -16.12 -1.23
C ASN A 352 -4.74 -15.48 -2.04
N SER A 353 -4.91 -14.22 -2.47
CA SER A 353 -3.91 -13.49 -3.27
C SER A 353 -2.54 -13.33 -2.60
N GLU A 354 -2.45 -13.47 -1.28
CA GLU A 354 -1.23 -13.31 -0.49
C GLU A 354 -0.65 -14.66 -0.01
N GLY A 355 -1.22 -15.79 -0.44
CA GLY A 355 -0.81 -17.13 0.00
C GLY A 355 -1.39 -17.57 1.35
N GLY A 356 -2.27 -16.77 1.95
CA GLY A 356 -3.03 -17.07 3.16
C GLY A 356 -4.27 -17.92 2.92
N GLY A 357 -5.08 -18.08 3.97
CA GLY A 357 -6.34 -18.82 3.90
C GLY A 357 -7.35 -18.20 2.92
N ILE A 358 -8.08 -19.03 2.19
CA ILE A 358 -9.22 -18.61 1.35
C ILE A 358 -10.39 -18.16 2.23
N LEU A 359 -11.16 -17.19 1.73
CA LEU A 359 -12.50 -16.88 2.21
C LEU A 359 -13.50 -17.29 1.14
N ASP A 360 -14.41 -18.20 1.48
CA ASP A 360 -15.50 -18.58 0.59
C ASP A 360 -16.76 -18.90 1.40
N TRP A 361 -17.79 -18.07 1.27
CA TRP A 361 -19.05 -18.22 2.00
C TRP A 361 -19.79 -19.57 1.77
N ARG A 362 -19.44 -20.32 0.72
CA ARG A 362 -19.96 -21.69 0.47
C ARG A 362 -19.25 -22.72 1.37
N ILE A 363 -18.01 -22.46 1.76
CA ILE A 363 -17.21 -23.28 2.65
C ILE A 363 -17.29 -22.66 4.05
N ARG A 364 -18.25 -23.12 4.86
CA ARG A 364 -18.50 -22.58 6.20
C ARG A 364 -17.23 -22.43 7.06
N ASP A 365 -16.36 -23.44 7.00
CA ASP A 365 -15.18 -23.49 7.84
C ASP A 365 -14.15 -22.38 7.46
N SER A 366 -14.20 -21.82 6.23
CA SER A 366 -13.33 -20.71 5.78
C SER A 366 -13.54 -19.40 6.53
N GLN A 367 -14.68 -19.24 7.20
CA GLN A 367 -15.01 -18.04 7.98
C GLN A 367 -14.34 -18.03 9.36
N SER A 368 -13.85 -19.20 9.81
CA SER A 368 -13.28 -19.39 11.15
C SER A 368 -11.91 -20.07 11.15
N GLU A 369 -11.50 -20.66 10.04
CA GLU A 369 -10.26 -21.43 9.89
C GLU A 369 -9.43 -20.88 8.72
N GLU A 370 -8.10 -20.92 8.85
CA GLU A 370 -7.19 -20.56 7.76
C GLU A 370 -7.09 -21.72 6.76
N LEU A 371 -8.02 -21.78 5.80
CA LEU A 371 -8.06 -22.85 4.80
C LEU A 371 -7.15 -22.55 3.62
N ARG A 372 -6.07 -23.32 3.46
CA ARG A 372 -5.18 -23.27 2.29
C ARG A 372 -4.64 -24.66 2.01
N PHE A 373 -4.42 -24.97 0.73
CA PHE A 373 -4.17 -26.34 0.30
C PHE A 373 -2.97 -26.40 -0.64
N GLU A 374 -2.06 -27.36 -0.39
CA GLU A 374 -0.89 -27.58 -1.24
C GLU A 374 -1.29 -28.16 -2.59
N THR A 375 -2.37 -28.95 -2.63
CA THR A 375 -2.86 -29.57 -3.85
C THR A 375 -4.38 -29.44 -4.01
N GLU A 376 -4.85 -29.54 -5.26
CA GLU A 376 -6.29 -29.67 -5.57
C GLU A 376 -6.95 -30.85 -4.82
N THR A 377 -6.24 -31.98 -4.72
CA THR A 377 -6.72 -33.16 -4.00
C THR A 377 -7.02 -32.86 -2.54
N ASP A 378 -6.15 -32.11 -1.85
CA ASP A 378 -6.36 -31.74 -0.45
C ASP A 378 -7.61 -30.87 -0.27
N PHE A 379 -7.84 -29.95 -1.21
CA PHE A 379 -9.04 -29.13 -1.24
C PHE A 379 -10.30 -29.98 -1.45
N HIS A 380 -10.33 -30.88 -2.44
CA HIS A 380 -11.45 -31.79 -2.69
C HIS A 380 -11.73 -32.74 -1.51
N ASN A 381 -10.67 -33.23 -0.85
CA ASN A 381 -10.79 -34.01 0.37
C ASN A 381 -11.46 -33.20 1.48
N HIS A 382 -11.11 -31.91 1.62
CA HIS A 382 -11.77 -31.02 2.56
C HIS A 382 -13.26 -30.86 2.24
N LEU A 383 -13.63 -30.59 0.99
CA LEU A 383 -15.03 -30.42 0.56
C LEU A 383 -15.90 -31.64 0.88
N THR A 384 -15.32 -32.84 0.87
CA THR A 384 -16.06 -34.10 1.09
C THR A 384 -15.83 -34.73 2.46
N ARG A 385 -15.07 -34.09 3.36
CA ARG A 385 -14.65 -34.67 4.65
C ARG A 385 -15.82 -35.10 5.54
N LYS A 386 -16.91 -34.33 5.54
CA LYS A 386 -18.14 -34.57 6.32
C LYS A 386 -19.19 -35.39 5.57
N MET A 387 -18.91 -35.83 4.34
CA MET A 387 -19.87 -36.54 3.48
C MET A 387 -19.85 -38.05 3.72
N THR A 388 -20.88 -38.75 3.25
CA THR A 388 -20.92 -40.22 3.26
C THR A 388 -19.99 -40.79 2.20
N ASP A 389 -19.64 -42.07 2.32
CA ASP A 389 -18.78 -42.74 1.33
C ASP A 389 -19.45 -42.84 -0.04
N ASP A 390 -20.78 -42.94 -0.09
CA ASP A 390 -21.56 -42.94 -1.32
C ASP A 390 -21.45 -41.59 -2.04
N THR A 391 -21.62 -40.48 -1.30
CA THR A 391 -21.45 -39.12 -1.81
C THR A 391 -20.01 -38.88 -2.26
N ARG A 392 -19.01 -39.35 -1.50
CA ARG A 392 -17.59 -39.28 -1.89
C ARG A 392 -17.33 -40.01 -3.21
N ARG A 393 -17.87 -41.22 -3.39
CA ARG A 393 -17.73 -41.97 -4.66
C ARG A 393 -18.39 -41.25 -5.83
N GLN A 394 -19.51 -40.57 -5.60
CA GLN A 394 -20.16 -39.78 -6.65
C GLN A 394 -19.36 -38.51 -6.98
N ALA A 395 -18.82 -37.81 -5.97
CA ALA A 395 -17.99 -36.61 -6.15
C ALA A 395 -16.67 -36.92 -6.89
N ALA A 396 -16.09 -38.10 -6.66
CA ALA A 396 -14.87 -38.56 -7.33
C ALA A 396 -14.97 -38.57 -8.87
N LYS A 397 -16.17 -38.62 -9.45
CA LYS A 397 -16.36 -38.55 -10.91
C LYS A 397 -15.88 -37.22 -11.50
N SER A 398 -15.96 -36.13 -10.74
CA SER A 398 -15.43 -34.83 -11.13
C SER A 398 -14.11 -34.51 -10.45
N HIS A 399 -13.97 -34.81 -9.14
CA HIS A 399 -12.76 -34.50 -8.37
C HIS A 399 -11.49 -35.27 -8.82
N THR A 400 -11.61 -36.26 -9.71
CA THR A 400 -10.45 -36.96 -10.30
C THR A 400 -9.98 -36.34 -11.62
N ILE A 401 -10.73 -35.38 -12.16
CA ILE A 401 -10.35 -34.61 -13.34
C ILE A 401 -9.36 -33.54 -12.86
N PRO A 402 -8.15 -33.47 -13.42
CA PRO A 402 -7.18 -32.46 -13.03
C PRO A 402 -7.55 -31.11 -13.63
N HIS A 403 -7.48 -30.04 -12.83
CA HIS A 403 -7.77 -28.69 -13.29
C HIS A 403 -6.54 -27.79 -13.21
N ALA A 404 -6.52 -26.76 -14.06
CA ALA A 404 -5.60 -25.65 -13.88
C ALA A 404 -5.98 -24.88 -12.61
N ILE A 405 -4.99 -24.53 -11.80
CA ILE A 405 -5.19 -23.65 -10.65
C ILE A 405 -4.89 -22.22 -11.09
N VAL A 406 -5.89 -21.36 -10.99
CA VAL A 406 -5.92 -20.03 -11.60
C VAL A 406 -6.45 -19.00 -10.61
N PHE A 407 -6.10 -17.73 -10.80
CA PHE A 407 -6.69 -16.66 -10.01
C PHE A 407 -8.15 -16.44 -10.43
N THR A 408 -9.03 -16.36 -9.45
CA THR A 408 -10.49 -16.26 -9.60
C THR A 408 -11.02 -15.18 -8.67
N HIS A 409 -12.14 -14.57 -9.04
CA HIS A 409 -12.90 -13.66 -8.19
C HIS A 409 -13.68 -14.42 -7.12
N SER A 410 -14.18 -15.62 -7.43
CA SER A 410 -14.93 -16.51 -6.51
C SER A 410 -16.21 -15.89 -5.90
N ASP A 411 -16.75 -14.85 -6.53
CA ASP A 411 -18.11 -14.33 -6.27
C ASP A 411 -18.62 -13.47 -7.45
N LEU A 412 -18.41 -13.98 -8.66
CA LEU A 412 -18.68 -13.26 -9.91
C LEU A 412 -20.18 -13.30 -10.25
N ASN A 413 -20.99 -12.58 -9.47
CA ASN A 413 -22.45 -12.58 -9.57
C ASN A 413 -22.99 -11.24 -10.17
N PRO A 414 -24.30 -11.14 -10.51
CA PRO A 414 -24.88 -9.94 -11.14
C PRO A 414 -24.88 -8.67 -10.28
N ARG A 415 -24.73 -8.76 -8.94
CA ARG A 415 -24.63 -7.57 -8.07
C ARG A 415 -23.21 -6.97 -8.09
N ASN A 416 -22.22 -7.78 -8.44
CA ASN A 416 -20.80 -7.45 -8.39
C ASN A 416 -20.22 -7.01 -9.74
N ILE A 417 -20.95 -7.19 -10.84
CA ILE A 417 -20.55 -6.71 -12.18
C ILE A 417 -21.32 -5.45 -12.52
N LEU A 418 -20.60 -4.36 -12.76
CA LEU A 418 -21.16 -3.08 -13.18
C LEU A 418 -21.07 -2.94 -14.69
N ALA A 419 -22.16 -2.47 -15.31
CA ALA A 419 -22.22 -2.20 -16.73
C ALA A 419 -22.94 -0.90 -17.07
N GLU A 420 -22.59 -0.36 -18.23
CA GLU A 420 -23.24 0.77 -18.85
C GLU A 420 -23.30 0.54 -20.37
N ASN A 421 -24.46 0.80 -20.98
CA ASN A 421 -24.67 0.63 -22.44
C ASN A 421 -24.28 -0.77 -22.99
N GLY A 422 -24.43 -1.82 -22.18
CA GLY A 422 -24.08 -3.19 -22.55
C GLY A 422 -22.58 -3.48 -22.58
N ARG A 423 -21.76 -2.67 -21.90
CA ARG A 423 -20.33 -2.90 -21.70
C ARG A 423 -20.04 -2.96 -20.21
N ILE A 424 -19.16 -3.88 -19.80
CA ILE A 424 -18.74 -3.96 -18.40
C ILE A 424 -17.82 -2.77 -18.10
N THR A 425 -18.19 -1.99 -17.10
CA THR A 425 -17.45 -0.83 -16.62
C THR A 425 -16.59 -1.14 -15.40
N GLY A 426 -16.91 -2.21 -14.67
CA GLY A 426 -15.97 -2.84 -13.75
C GLY A 426 -16.57 -3.91 -12.86
N ILE A 427 -15.70 -4.57 -12.09
CA ILE A 427 -16.05 -5.69 -11.20
C ILE A 427 -15.63 -5.33 -9.77
N VAL A 428 -16.54 -5.52 -8.81
CA VAL A 428 -16.37 -5.16 -7.40
C VAL A 428 -16.53 -6.38 -6.48
N ASP A 429 -16.23 -6.21 -5.19
CA ASP A 429 -16.46 -7.24 -4.14
C ASP A 429 -15.50 -8.45 -4.20
N TRP A 430 -14.20 -8.16 -4.16
CA TRP A 430 -13.11 -9.13 -4.33
C TRP A 430 -12.74 -9.90 -3.04
N GLU A 431 -13.57 -9.88 -1.99
CA GLU A 431 -13.24 -10.47 -0.69
C GLU A 431 -12.97 -11.99 -0.73
N ASN A 432 -13.56 -12.70 -1.70
CA ASN A 432 -13.36 -14.14 -1.88
C ASN A 432 -12.24 -14.47 -2.89
N ALA A 433 -11.59 -13.46 -3.47
CA ALA A 433 -10.67 -13.66 -4.58
C ALA A 433 -9.43 -14.46 -4.15
N GLY A 434 -8.98 -15.36 -5.02
CA GLY A 434 -7.87 -16.24 -4.72
C GLY A 434 -7.56 -17.21 -5.85
N PHE A 435 -6.61 -18.09 -5.59
CA PHE A 435 -6.24 -19.18 -6.47
C PHE A 435 -7.12 -20.39 -6.20
N PHE A 436 -7.83 -20.87 -7.22
CA PHE A 436 -8.76 -21.98 -7.15
C PHE A 436 -8.67 -22.84 -8.43
N PRO A 437 -9.20 -24.07 -8.41
CA PRO A 437 -9.43 -24.82 -9.65
C PRO A 437 -10.28 -24.00 -10.63
N GLU A 438 -9.93 -24.02 -11.92
CA GLU A 438 -10.57 -23.16 -12.92
C GLU A 438 -12.10 -23.33 -13.05
N TYR A 439 -12.64 -24.49 -12.66
CA TYR A 439 -14.09 -24.75 -12.62
C TYR A 439 -14.80 -23.98 -11.51
N TRP A 440 -14.09 -23.59 -10.44
CA TRP A 440 -14.67 -23.04 -9.21
C TRP A 440 -15.45 -21.76 -9.48
N GLU A 441 -14.94 -20.87 -10.33
CA GLU A 441 -15.64 -19.63 -10.69
C GLU A 441 -17.01 -19.91 -11.34
N TYR A 442 -17.09 -20.92 -12.21
CA TYR A 442 -18.33 -21.31 -12.87
C TYR A 442 -19.33 -21.89 -11.89
N THR A 443 -18.92 -22.85 -11.06
CA THR A 443 -19.83 -23.50 -10.10
C THR A 443 -20.26 -22.54 -8.99
N LYS A 444 -19.36 -21.66 -8.55
CA LYS A 444 -19.66 -20.61 -7.56
C LYS A 444 -20.65 -19.58 -8.10
N THR A 445 -20.54 -19.20 -9.37
CA THR A 445 -21.49 -18.28 -10.01
C THR A 445 -22.91 -18.89 -10.07
N HIS A 446 -23.02 -20.18 -10.37
CA HIS A 446 -24.29 -20.92 -10.29
C HIS A 446 -24.82 -21.01 -8.86
N TYR A 447 -23.94 -21.25 -7.88
CA TYR A 447 -24.31 -21.32 -6.47
C TYR A 447 -24.90 -20.00 -5.95
N THR A 448 -24.28 -18.87 -6.26
CA THR A 448 -24.70 -17.55 -5.75
C THR A 448 -26.05 -17.11 -6.35
N VAL A 449 -26.35 -17.51 -7.60
CA VAL A 449 -27.60 -17.09 -8.30
C VAL A 449 -28.26 -18.26 -9.02
N ARG A 450 -29.01 -19.08 -8.28
CA ARG A 450 -29.65 -20.30 -8.80
C ARG A 450 -30.93 -20.08 -9.60
N HIS A 451 -31.59 -18.92 -9.46
CA HIS A 451 -32.96 -18.72 -9.94
C HIS A 451 -33.11 -17.74 -11.11
N VAL A 452 -32.04 -17.05 -11.49
CA VAL A 452 -32.08 -16.07 -12.58
C VAL A 452 -31.69 -16.78 -13.88
N ILE A 453 -32.66 -17.39 -14.55
CA ILE A 453 -32.43 -18.22 -15.75
C ILE A 453 -31.66 -17.45 -16.82
N ARG A 454 -32.03 -16.19 -17.06
CA ARG A 454 -31.37 -15.33 -18.06
C ARG A 454 -29.88 -15.09 -17.75
N TRP A 455 -29.54 -14.98 -16.47
CA TRP A 455 -28.15 -14.86 -16.03
C TRP A 455 -27.38 -16.16 -16.31
N LEU A 456 -27.93 -17.28 -15.88
CA LEU A 456 -27.28 -18.58 -16.04
C LEU A 456 -27.12 -18.98 -17.51
N ALA A 457 -28.20 -18.92 -18.28
CA ALA A 457 -28.21 -19.41 -19.67
C ALA A 457 -27.52 -18.45 -20.66
N ASP A 458 -27.78 -17.15 -20.53
CA ASP A 458 -27.33 -16.18 -21.55
C ASP A 458 -26.01 -15.51 -21.19
N VAL A 459 -25.56 -15.60 -19.93
CA VAL A 459 -24.28 -15.03 -19.48
C VAL A 459 -23.31 -16.12 -19.02
N VAL A 460 -23.62 -16.82 -17.94
CA VAL A 460 -22.68 -17.76 -17.29
C VAL A 460 -22.30 -18.91 -18.22
N ASP A 461 -23.29 -19.61 -18.75
CA ASP A 461 -23.09 -20.76 -19.63
C ASP A 461 -22.49 -20.35 -20.99
N GLN A 462 -22.61 -19.07 -21.37
CA GLN A 462 -21.94 -18.52 -22.56
C GLN A 462 -20.49 -18.12 -22.27
N THR A 463 -20.17 -17.68 -21.06
CA THR A 463 -18.82 -17.28 -20.64
C THR A 463 -17.92 -18.49 -20.39
N PHE A 464 -18.43 -19.53 -19.74
CA PHE A 464 -17.66 -20.72 -19.37
C PHE A 464 -18.05 -21.92 -20.25
N GLU A 465 -17.17 -22.29 -21.17
CA GLU A 465 -17.37 -23.43 -22.06
C GLU A 465 -16.95 -24.74 -21.35
N GLY A 466 -17.76 -25.23 -20.40
CA GLY A 466 -17.48 -26.52 -19.73
C GLY A 466 -18.09 -26.72 -18.34
N TYR A 467 -17.48 -27.65 -17.59
CA TYR A 467 -17.65 -27.87 -16.15
C TYR A 467 -19.03 -28.33 -15.64
N ARG A 468 -19.83 -28.98 -16.49
CA ARG A 468 -21.19 -29.44 -16.10
C ARG A 468 -21.16 -30.58 -15.08
N ASP A 469 -20.16 -31.46 -15.14
CA ASP A 469 -19.99 -32.55 -14.18
C ASP A 469 -19.55 -32.01 -12.82
N GLU A 470 -18.62 -31.04 -12.81
CA GLU A 470 -18.19 -30.27 -11.65
C GLU A 470 -19.38 -29.57 -11.01
N LEU A 471 -20.20 -28.88 -11.81
CA LEU A 471 -21.41 -28.21 -11.33
C LEU A 471 -22.42 -29.18 -10.72
N TYR A 472 -22.61 -30.35 -11.32
CA TYR A 472 -23.49 -31.38 -10.77
C TYR A 472 -23.01 -31.83 -9.39
N VAL A 473 -21.71 -32.16 -9.28
CA VAL A 473 -21.11 -32.57 -8.00
C VAL A 473 -21.18 -31.44 -6.98
N ASP A 474 -20.89 -30.22 -7.40
CA ASP A 474 -20.90 -29.06 -6.52
C ASP A 474 -22.28 -28.72 -5.99
N ASN A 475 -23.32 -28.78 -6.83
CA ASN A 475 -24.70 -28.62 -6.39
C ASN A 475 -25.10 -29.73 -5.40
N MET A 476 -24.78 -30.99 -5.71
CA MET A 476 -25.04 -32.12 -4.81
C MET A 476 -24.38 -31.91 -3.44
N LEU A 477 -23.11 -31.51 -3.40
CA LEU A 477 -22.39 -31.27 -2.14
C LEU A 477 -22.99 -30.11 -1.36
N SER A 478 -23.35 -29.03 -2.03
CA SER A 478 -23.97 -27.85 -1.41
C SER A 478 -25.37 -28.13 -0.87
N ASP A 479 -26.19 -28.87 -1.59
CA ASP A 479 -27.56 -29.18 -1.17
C ASP A 479 -27.57 -30.09 0.07
N LEU A 480 -26.60 -31.02 0.16
CA LEU A 480 -26.41 -31.90 1.31
C LEU A 480 -25.82 -31.19 2.54
N ALA A 481 -25.07 -30.11 2.35
CA ALA A 481 -24.54 -29.30 3.44
C ALA A 481 -25.64 -28.49 4.17
N GLY A 482 -26.84 -28.38 3.58
CA GLY A 482 -28.01 -27.68 4.11
C GLY A 482 -28.03 -26.18 3.75
N PRO A 483 -29.22 -25.54 3.76
CA PRO A 483 -29.31 -24.09 3.61
C PRO A 483 -28.74 -23.41 4.85
N PHE A 484 -28.03 -22.30 4.63
CA PHE A 484 -27.66 -21.35 5.68
C PHE A 484 -28.86 -20.48 6.05
#